data_AF-A0A3M0WCF7-F1
#
_entry.id   AF-A0A3M0WCF7-F1
#
_cell.length_a   1.000
_cell.length_b   1.000
_cell.length_c   1.000
_cell.angle_alpha   90.00
_cell.angle_beta   90.00
_cell.angle_gamma   90.00
#
_symmetry.space_group_name_H-M   'P 1'
#
loop_
_entity.id
_entity.type
_entity.pdbx_description
1 polymer ?
#
loop_
_entity_poly.entity_id
_entity_poly.type
_entity_poly.pdbx_seq_one_letter_code
_entity_poly.pdbx_strand_id
1 'polypeptide(L)'
;MEDVPRGGQAALEQLKVDLQPTLILLSTRAEALASTLDDRKASASSLVDTDPDSLPLPYEVQVLPSPEFNFEGALSRLAYFEPSLLAMRTRLIIPGDAISGEGNLEPSKFGFSDREGRLLQVSSGLDLDSKTSIGCVGALISYLQRKRAPDHVRGDQEVQFADRILRIEMFSFKDTMFVNPDTLSALQIIQPESHPNIFKQGPGTSGSKEGLSVFGLFQHHARTPQGKARLRTMFLRPSLDLNVINERLDFVGVLVRPSNIEVAQRLSQSLTKVKNMRNITALLHKGVVSGSHTQGSFKSGVWASLLEFCYHGIDVAKAIQDVLGGDHLPLCARVAKALSKPELQRIGSMVHEVVDLESSVEQHRTVIRRGVDQHLDQIKDHYDGIGNLLTQIADEIVQTMPSGLNYSLNVIFFPQLGFHITIPRKKDTNEAAWSHADWEQTFSTADRVYFKNEQMRQLDHDLGDLWGNICDIEIELTYELAQSVLAKEEILIEASDTCGELDSF
;
A
#
# COMPACT_ATOMS: atom_id res chain seq x y z
N MET A 1 -2.49 24.86 4.49
CA MET A 1 -1.65 25.46 5.55
C MET A 1 -2.35 26.69 6.06
N GLU A 2 -2.59 26.80 7.35
CA GLU A 2 -3.44 27.87 7.91
C GLU A 2 -2.65 29.16 8.15
N ASP A 3 -1.49 29.04 8.78
CA ASP A 3 -0.88 30.18 9.48
C ASP A 3 0.27 30.88 8.72
N VAL A 4 0.50 30.55 7.44
CA VAL A 4 1.57 31.20 6.64
C VAL A 4 0.96 32.12 5.58
N PRO A 5 0.77 33.42 5.88
CA PRO A 5 0.14 34.37 4.97
C PRO A 5 1.03 34.76 3.78
N ARG A 6 2.36 34.52 3.87
CA ARG A 6 3.33 34.75 2.79
C ARG A 6 4.45 33.71 2.83
N GLY A 7 4.59 32.95 1.74
CA GLY A 7 5.70 32.01 1.55
C GLY A 7 6.98 32.75 1.16
N GLY A 8 8.07 32.46 1.87
CA GLY A 8 9.43 32.88 1.49
C GLY A 8 10.25 31.68 1.01
N GLN A 9 11.37 31.93 0.33
CA GLN A 9 12.26 30.87 -0.18
C GLN A 9 12.73 29.92 0.95
N ALA A 10 12.98 30.45 2.15
CA ALA A 10 13.36 29.64 3.31
C ALA A 10 12.25 28.65 3.75
N ALA A 11 10.98 29.06 3.69
CA ALA A 11 9.85 28.19 4.01
C ALA A 11 9.66 27.10 2.95
N LEU A 12 9.86 27.43 1.67
CA LEU A 12 9.84 26.44 0.58
C LEU A 12 10.94 25.38 0.76
N GLU A 13 12.16 25.81 1.06
CA GLU A 13 13.28 24.88 1.28
C GLU A 13 13.07 24.00 2.52
N GLN A 14 12.49 24.55 3.59
CA GLN A 14 12.11 23.74 4.75
C GLN A 14 11.05 22.69 4.39
N LEU A 15 10.00 23.08 3.66
CA LEU A 15 8.95 22.16 3.20
C LEU A 15 9.50 21.05 2.30
N LYS A 16 10.51 21.34 1.48
CA LYS A 16 11.19 20.32 0.65
C LYS A 16 11.91 19.28 1.50
N VAL A 17 12.65 19.72 2.53
CA VAL A 17 13.37 18.82 3.45
C VAL A 17 12.40 17.95 4.26
N ASP A 18 11.29 18.55 4.67
CA ASP A 18 10.28 17.98 5.55
C ASP A 18 9.34 17.01 4.84
N LEU A 19 8.74 17.43 3.72
CA LEU A 19 7.78 16.62 2.98
C LEU A 19 8.43 15.62 2.02
N GLN A 20 9.69 15.85 1.62
CA GLN A 20 10.37 15.10 0.56
C GLN A 20 9.43 14.84 -0.65
N PRO A 21 8.91 15.91 -1.27
CA PRO A 21 7.88 15.78 -2.29
C PRO A 21 8.39 14.95 -3.46
N THR A 22 7.50 14.19 -4.09
CA THR A 22 7.79 13.52 -5.38
C THR A 22 7.43 14.41 -6.58
N LEU A 23 6.56 15.40 -6.37
CA LEU A 23 6.06 16.32 -7.37
C LEU A 23 5.91 17.73 -6.78
N ILE A 24 6.37 18.74 -7.50
CA ILE A 24 6.18 20.15 -7.18
C ILE A 24 5.41 20.81 -8.33
N LEU A 25 4.22 21.35 -8.02
CA LEU A 25 3.41 22.11 -8.97
C LEU A 25 3.67 23.60 -8.80
N LEU A 26 4.08 24.27 -9.88
CA LEU A 26 4.36 25.70 -9.92
C LEU A 26 3.31 26.43 -10.77
N SER A 27 2.99 27.66 -10.38
CA SER A 27 2.22 28.56 -11.23
C SER A 27 3.12 29.17 -12.31
N THR A 28 2.61 29.46 -13.50
CA THR A 28 3.34 30.26 -14.51
C THR A 28 3.83 31.61 -13.99
N ARG A 29 3.19 32.21 -12.99
CA ARG A 29 3.67 33.43 -12.29
C ARG A 29 4.95 33.22 -11.47
N ALA A 30 5.25 31.97 -11.13
CA ALA A 30 6.38 31.53 -10.33
C ALA A 30 7.39 30.72 -11.16
N GLU A 31 7.29 30.76 -12.48
CA GLU A 31 8.16 29.99 -13.40
C GLU A 31 9.65 30.34 -13.23
N ALA A 32 9.97 31.58 -12.86
CA ALA A 32 11.33 31.99 -12.52
C ALA A 32 11.93 31.26 -11.31
N LEU A 33 11.11 30.61 -10.46
CA LEU A 33 11.60 29.74 -9.38
C LEU A 33 11.97 28.35 -9.89
N ALA A 34 11.45 27.91 -11.05
CA ALA A 34 11.77 26.61 -11.63
C ALA A 34 13.28 26.51 -11.92
N SER A 35 13.87 27.56 -12.51
CA SER A 35 15.32 27.61 -12.75
C SER A 35 16.12 27.57 -11.44
N THR A 36 15.69 28.24 -10.38
CA THR A 36 16.38 28.16 -9.07
C THR A 36 16.24 26.79 -8.38
N LEU A 37 15.16 26.05 -8.67
CA LEU A 37 14.94 24.70 -8.19
C LEU A 37 15.79 23.68 -8.96
N ASP A 38 16.09 23.97 -10.24
CA ASP A 38 17.00 23.21 -11.10
C ASP A 38 18.49 23.54 -10.82
N ASP A 39 18.83 24.80 -10.53
CA ASP A 39 20.22 25.31 -10.41
C ASP A 39 20.95 24.90 -9.11
N ARG A 40 20.23 24.50 -8.05
CA ARG A 40 20.86 24.02 -6.80
C ARG A 40 21.61 22.68 -6.97
N LYS A 41 21.61 22.11 -8.18
CA LYS A 41 22.58 21.09 -8.63
C LYS A 41 24.04 21.52 -8.40
N ALA A 42 24.35 22.81 -8.47
CA ALA A 42 25.74 23.29 -8.49
C ALA A 42 26.36 23.64 -7.13
N SER A 43 25.59 23.89 -6.06
CA SER A 43 26.15 24.36 -4.78
C SER A 43 26.42 23.25 -3.75
N ALA A 44 25.92 22.03 -4.00
CA ALA A 44 26.17 20.86 -3.14
C ALA A 44 27.30 19.95 -3.68
N SER A 45 27.74 20.15 -4.93
CA SER A 45 28.95 19.51 -5.46
C SER A 45 30.12 20.48 -5.38
N SER A 46 31.15 20.05 -4.66
CA SER A 46 32.50 20.60 -4.63
C SER A 46 32.96 21.24 -5.94
N LEU A 47 33.73 22.31 -5.80
CA LEU A 47 34.48 23.07 -6.81
C LEU A 47 35.44 22.22 -7.66
N VAL A 48 34.99 21.27 -8.48
CA VAL A 48 35.75 20.76 -9.65
C VAL A 48 34.78 20.13 -10.66
N ASP A 49 34.94 20.50 -11.92
CA ASP A 49 34.37 19.93 -13.15
C ASP A 49 32.86 20.06 -13.42
N THR A 50 32.59 20.90 -14.43
CA THR A 50 31.41 20.86 -15.29
C THR A 50 31.32 19.51 -16.01
N ASP A 51 30.31 18.69 -15.68
CA ASP A 51 29.95 17.47 -16.39
C ASP A 51 28.51 17.60 -16.97
N PRO A 52 28.24 17.18 -18.23
CA PRO A 52 26.98 17.45 -18.92
C PRO A 52 25.84 16.46 -18.60
N ASP A 53 26.08 15.46 -17.74
CA ASP A 53 25.08 14.45 -17.36
C ASP A 53 24.50 14.73 -15.97
N SER A 54 23.61 15.72 -15.90
CA SER A 54 22.97 16.10 -14.64
C SER A 54 22.03 15.01 -14.13
N LEU A 55 22.19 14.62 -12.86
CA LEU A 55 21.29 13.71 -12.13
C LEU A 55 19.81 14.13 -12.27
N PRO A 56 18.86 13.17 -12.38
CA PRO A 56 17.44 13.49 -12.23
C PRO A 56 17.18 14.07 -10.85
N LEU A 57 16.37 15.12 -10.76
CA LEU A 57 15.92 15.63 -9.48
C LEU A 57 15.18 14.51 -8.70
N PRO A 58 15.24 14.51 -7.36
CA PRO A 58 14.47 13.56 -6.54
C PRO A 58 12.95 13.79 -6.63
N TYR A 59 12.52 14.84 -7.35
CA TYR A 59 11.14 15.24 -7.54
C TYR A 59 10.93 15.76 -8.97
N GLU A 60 9.71 15.58 -9.49
CA GLU A 60 9.29 16.17 -10.75
C GLU A 60 8.77 17.60 -10.52
N VAL A 61 9.13 18.54 -11.39
CA VAL A 61 8.59 19.91 -11.36
C VAL A 61 7.70 20.12 -12.57
N GLN A 62 6.45 20.53 -12.35
CA GLN A 62 5.54 20.87 -13.43
C GLN A 62 4.95 22.27 -13.27
N VAL A 63 4.88 23.01 -14.37
CA VAL A 63 4.33 24.35 -14.41
C VAL A 63 2.90 24.29 -14.94
N LEU A 64 1.96 24.80 -14.15
CA LEU A 64 0.54 24.86 -14.45
C LEU A 64 0.10 26.32 -14.69
N PRO A 65 -0.88 26.56 -15.58
CA PRO A 65 -1.44 27.88 -15.81
C PRO A 65 -1.93 28.54 -14.51
N SER A 66 -1.60 29.81 -14.29
CA SER A 66 -2.05 30.55 -13.10
C SER A 66 -3.55 30.48 -12.78
N PRO A 67 -4.48 30.44 -13.76
CA PRO A 67 -5.91 30.29 -13.47
C PRO A 67 -6.27 29.00 -12.72
N GLU A 68 -5.45 27.94 -12.80
CA GLU A 68 -5.70 26.70 -12.08
C GLU A 68 -5.58 26.86 -10.56
N PHE A 69 -4.76 27.81 -10.10
CA PHE A 69 -4.55 28.17 -8.69
C PHE A 69 -5.59 29.18 -8.17
N ASN A 70 -6.62 29.52 -8.96
CA ASN A 70 -7.63 30.48 -8.55
C ASN A 70 -8.51 29.90 -7.43
N PHE A 71 -8.68 30.68 -6.35
CA PHE A 71 -9.54 30.39 -5.21
C PHE A 71 -10.97 30.02 -5.59
N GLU A 72 -11.65 30.81 -6.43
CA GLU A 72 -13.06 30.53 -6.79
C GLU A 72 -13.21 29.25 -7.62
N GLY A 73 -12.24 28.98 -8.49
CA GLY A 73 -12.16 27.73 -9.24
C GLY A 73 -11.93 26.53 -8.32
N ALA A 74 -11.05 26.67 -7.33
CA ALA A 74 -10.78 25.66 -6.33
C ALA A 74 -11.99 25.36 -5.44
N LEU A 75 -12.71 26.39 -4.96
CA LEU A 75 -13.95 26.23 -4.19
C LEU A 75 -14.99 25.45 -4.97
N SER A 76 -15.16 25.78 -6.25
CA SER A 76 -16.11 25.09 -7.12
C SER A 76 -15.75 23.61 -7.26
N ARG A 77 -14.46 23.28 -7.41
CA ARG A 77 -14.01 21.88 -7.47
C ARG A 77 -14.20 21.15 -6.14
N LEU A 78 -13.84 21.78 -5.02
CA LEU A 78 -13.98 21.19 -3.68
C LEU A 78 -15.45 20.93 -3.32
N ALA A 79 -16.36 21.83 -3.70
CA ALA A 79 -17.80 21.63 -3.47
C ALA A 79 -18.33 20.33 -4.09
N TYR A 80 -17.81 19.95 -5.26
CA TYR A 80 -18.22 18.74 -5.99
C TYR A 80 -17.19 17.61 -5.90
N PHE A 81 -16.19 17.70 -5.01
CA PHE A 81 -15.19 16.66 -4.81
C PHE A 81 -15.69 15.65 -3.77
N GLU A 82 -16.04 14.45 -4.23
CA GLU A 82 -16.65 13.37 -3.42
C GLU A 82 -15.91 13.00 -2.12
N PRO A 83 -14.55 12.85 -2.10
CA PRO A 83 -13.81 12.50 -0.89
C PRO A 83 -13.88 13.53 0.24
N SER A 84 -14.14 14.80 -0.08
CA SER A 84 -14.26 15.87 0.93
C SER A 84 -15.49 15.68 1.83
N LEU A 85 -16.54 15.05 1.31
CA LEU A 85 -17.83 14.98 2.00
C LEU A 85 -17.90 13.88 3.05
N LEU A 86 -17.17 12.76 2.85
CA LEU A 86 -17.15 11.63 3.78
C LEU A 86 -16.23 11.86 4.99
N ALA A 87 -15.12 12.59 4.80
CA ALA A 87 -14.14 12.86 5.87
C ALA A 87 -14.60 13.95 6.87
N MET A 88 -15.60 14.77 6.50
CA MET A 88 -16.08 15.88 7.31
C MET A 88 -17.34 15.45 8.08
N ARG A 89 -17.15 14.88 9.27
CA ARG A 89 -18.17 14.30 10.17
C ARG A 89 -19.13 15.33 10.83
N THR A 90 -19.21 16.55 10.33
CA THR A 90 -20.02 17.65 10.85
C THR A 90 -21.38 17.68 10.16
N ARG A 91 -22.40 17.09 10.80
CA ARG A 91 -23.79 17.23 10.38
C ARG A 91 -24.32 18.60 10.85
N LEU A 92 -24.77 19.44 9.92
CA LEU A 92 -25.53 20.63 10.29
C LEU A 92 -26.88 20.22 10.87
N ILE A 93 -27.16 20.61 12.10
CA ILE A 93 -28.49 20.48 12.70
C ILE A 93 -29.03 21.90 12.87
N ILE A 94 -30.04 22.26 12.09
CA ILE A 94 -30.76 23.52 12.26
C ILE A 94 -31.93 23.28 13.24
N PRO A 95 -32.17 24.16 14.23
CA PRO A 95 -33.28 23.98 15.18
C PRO A 95 -34.63 24.03 14.46
N GLY A 96 -35.36 22.89 14.45
CA GLY A 96 -36.73 22.84 13.92
C GLY A 96 -37.18 21.48 13.36
N ASP A 97 -36.27 20.58 13.00
CA ASP A 97 -36.63 19.29 12.40
C ASP A 97 -36.56 18.11 13.39
N ALA A 98 -37.62 17.29 13.38
CA ALA A 98 -37.75 16.12 14.24
C ALA A 98 -36.72 15.04 13.86
N ILE A 99 -36.07 14.52 14.89
CA ILE A 99 -35.12 13.40 14.83
C ILE A 99 -35.83 12.19 14.22
N SER A 100 -35.54 11.90 12.95
CA SER A 100 -35.79 10.59 12.35
C SER A 100 -34.50 10.09 11.72
N GLY A 101 -34.14 8.86 12.08
CA GLY A 101 -32.81 8.29 11.90
C GLY A 101 -32.41 8.04 10.44
N GLU A 102 -31.10 7.85 10.30
CA GLU A 102 -30.42 7.10 9.24
C GLU A 102 -31.00 7.24 7.83
N GLY A 103 -30.81 8.43 7.25
CA GLY A 103 -30.87 8.63 5.81
C GLY A 103 -29.89 9.73 5.43
N ASN A 104 -29.10 9.51 4.37
CA ASN A 104 -28.34 10.57 3.72
C ASN A 104 -29.30 11.72 3.37
N LEU A 105 -29.25 12.80 4.13
CA LEU A 105 -30.10 13.97 3.93
C LEU A 105 -29.54 14.77 2.75
N GLU A 106 -30.25 14.68 1.63
CA GLU A 106 -30.03 15.48 0.42
C GLU A 106 -30.05 16.99 0.76
N PRO A 107 -28.98 17.75 0.45
CA PRO A 107 -28.88 19.20 0.71
C PRO A 107 -29.99 20.03 0.05
N SER A 108 -30.63 19.48 -0.99
CA SER A 108 -31.68 20.10 -1.79
C SER A 108 -33.00 20.36 -1.04
N LYS A 109 -33.20 19.77 0.15
CA LYS A 109 -34.42 19.99 0.96
C LYS A 109 -34.44 21.28 1.78
N PHE A 110 -33.34 22.05 1.81
CA PHE A 110 -33.14 23.11 2.81
C PHE A 110 -33.00 24.54 2.27
N GLY A 111 -33.41 24.81 1.02
CA GLY A 111 -33.47 26.18 0.49
C GLY A 111 -32.11 26.86 0.21
N PHE A 112 -31.00 26.18 0.48
CA PHE A 112 -29.69 26.51 -0.07
C PHE A 112 -29.60 26.06 -1.52
N SER A 113 -28.84 26.77 -2.36
CA SER A 113 -28.38 26.13 -3.59
C SER A 113 -27.53 24.91 -3.22
N ASP A 114 -27.61 23.82 -3.99
CA ASP A 114 -26.83 22.58 -3.77
C ASP A 114 -25.33 22.89 -3.58
N ARG A 115 -24.86 23.97 -4.23
CA ARG A 115 -23.49 24.49 -4.09
C ARG A 115 -23.19 25.13 -2.73
N GLU A 116 -24.07 25.99 -2.21
CA GLU A 116 -23.85 26.68 -0.94
C GLU A 116 -23.82 25.70 0.25
N GLY A 117 -24.72 24.72 0.25
CA GLY A 117 -24.73 23.66 1.28
C GLY A 117 -23.42 22.84 1.28
N ARG A 118 -22.91 22.48 0.10
CA ARG A 118 -21.64 21.75 -0.04
C ARG A 118 -20.44 22.58 0.39
N LEU A 119 -20.40 23.87 0.04
CA LEU A 119 -19.31 24.76 0.49
C LEU A 119 -19.30 24.94 2.01
N LEU A 120 -20.48 24.98 2.63
CA LEU A 120 -20.60 25.05 4.07
C LEU A 120 -20.08 23.77 4.75
N GLN A 121 -20.30 22.61 4.14
CA GLN A 121 -19.66 21.37 4.59
C GLN A 121 -18.14 21.43 4.44
N VAL A 122 -17.61 21.88 3.29
CA VAL A 122 -16.16 22.06 3.09
C VAL A 122 -15.55 23.01 4.12
N SER A 123 -16.24 24.10 4.47
CA SER A 123 -15.79 25.09 5.46
C SER A 123 -15.65 24.53 6.87
N SER A 124 -16.28 23.39 7.16
CA SER A 124 -16.17 22.74 8.47
C SER A 124 -14.84 22.01 8.69
N GLY A 125 -14.14 21.65 7.62
CA GLY A 125 -12.86 20.94 7.68
C GLY A 125 -11.69 21.71 7.09
N LEU A 126 -11.93 22.78 6.32
CA LEU A 126 -10.90 23.61 5.71
C LEU A 126 -11.13 25.08 6.05
N ASP A 127 -10.08 25.77 6.47
CA ASP A 127 -10.09 27.23 6.58
C ASP A 127 -10.16 27.86 5.18
N LEU A 128 -11.35 28.35 4.82
CA LEU A 128 -11.62 29.01 3.55
C LEU A 128 -11.02 30.42 3.46
N ASP A 129 -10.59 31.02 4.59
CA ASP A 129 -9.92 32.31 4.58
C ASP A 129 -8.49 32.20 4.03
N SER A 130 -7.89 31.00 4.09
CA SER A 130 -6.60 30.67 3.48
C SER A 130 -6.70 30.50 1.95
N LYS A 131 -7.00 31.60 1.25
CA LYS A 131 -7.25 31.63 -0.20
C LYS A 131 -6.14 31.01 -1.05
N THR A 132 -4.89 31.18 -0.64
CA THR A 132 -3.71 30.62 -1.33
C THR A 132 -3.64 29.11 -1.19
N SER A 133 -3.81 28.56 0.01
CA SER A 133 -3.83 27.12 0.25
C SER A 133 -4.95 26.44 -0.52
N ILE A 134 -6.16 27.00 -0.46
CA ILE A 134 -7.32 26.49 -1.19
C ILE A 134 -7.07 26.52 -2.71
N GLY A 135 -6.51 27.61 -3.23
CA GLY A 135 -6.09 27.72 -4.63
C GLY A 135 -5.11 26.62 -5.05
N CYS A 136 -4.07 26.36 -4.25
CA CYS A 136 -3.09 25.30 -4.50
C CYS A 136 -3.71 23.90 -4.46
N VAL A 137 -4.61 23.61 -3.52
CA VAL A 137 -5.35 22.34 -3.46
C VAL A 137 -6.20 22.17 -4.71
N GLY A 138 -6.88 23.22 -5.19
CA GLY A 138 -7.65 23.19 -6.42
C GLY A 138 -6.81 22.86 -7.66
N ALA A 139 -5.59 23.38 -7.75
CA ALA A 139 -4.65 23.06 -8.81
C ALA A 139 -4.20 21.59 -8.73
N LEU A 140 -3.86 21.09 -7.53
CA LEU A 140 -3.49 19.69 -7.32
C LEU A 140 -4.62 18.72 -7.69
N ILE A 141 -5.86 19.02 -7.29
CA ILE A 141 -7.03 18.22 -7.67
C ILE A 141 -7.19 18.19 -9.19
N SER A 142 -7.06 19.33 -9.86
CA SER A 142 -7.18 19.42 -11.33
C SER A 142 -6.08 18.63 -12.04
N TYR A 143 -4.85 18.70 -11.53
CA TYR A 143 -3.73 17.92 -12.04
C TYR A 143 -3.97 16.41 -11.90
N LEU A 144 -4.33 15.95 -10.69
CA LEU A 144 -4.61 14.54 -10.44
C LEU A 144 -5.81 14.04 -11.25
N GLN A 145 -6.87 14.84 -11.42
CA GLN A 145 -8.01 14.49 -12.26
C GLN A 145 -7.63 14.36 -13.74
N ARG A 146 -6.79 15.25 -14.28
CA ARG A 146 -6.29 15.15 -15.66
C ARG A 146 -5.43 13.91 -15.86
N LYS A 147 -4.58 13.58 -14.89
CA LYS A 147 -3.77 12.36 -14.91
C LYS A 147 -4.64 11.09 -14.85
N ARG A 148 -5.83 11.17 -14.26
CA ARG A 148 -6.84 10.09 -14.26
C ARG A 148 -7.74 10.05 -15.51
N ALA A 149 -7.79 11.10 -16.35
CA ALA A 149 -8.67 11.13 -17.53
C ALA A 149 -8.15 10.18 -18.63
N PRO A 150 -9.04 9.48 -19.36
CA PRO A 150 -8.67 8.31 -20.16
C PRO A 150 -8.15 8.72 -21.54
N ASP A 151 -6.83 8.92 -21.68
CA ASP A 151 -6.17 8.96 -22.99
C ASP A 151 -4.86 8.14 -23.05
N HIS A 152 -4.62 7.26 -22.08
CA HIS A 152 -3.56 6.25 -22.20
C HIS A 152 -4.16 4.84 -22.19
N VAL A 153 -4.43 4.36 -23.40
CA VAL A 153 -4.58 2.96 -23.76
C VAL A 153 -3.32 2.20 -23.32
N ARG A 154 -3.41 1.50 -22.19
CA ARG A 154 -2.81 0.19 -21.89
C ARG A 154 -3.39 -0.24 -20.55
N GLY A 155 -3.84 -1.49 -20.47
CA GLY A 155 -4.67 -2.06 -19.41
C GLY A 155 -4.04 -2.16 -18.02
N ASP A 156 -3.40 -1.10 -17.52
CA ASP A 156 -2.88 -1.05 -16.17
C ASP A 156 -3.97 -0.47 -15.25
N GLN A 157 -4.76 -1.37 -14.67
CA GLN A 157 -5.62 -1.06 -13.51
C GLN A 157 -4.80 -0.43 -12.35
N GLU A 158 -3.47 -0.56 -12.37
CA GLU A 158 -2.53 0.01 -11.40
C GLU A 158 -2.55 1.54 -11.31
N VAL A 159 -2.84 2.27 -12.39
CA VAL A 159 -2.76 3.74 -12.43
C VAL A 159 -4.02 4.40 -11.83
N GLN A 160 -5.18 3.75 -11.91
CA GLN A 160 -6.46 4.33 -11.48
C GLN A 160 -6.54 4.57 -9.97
N PHE A 161 -5.88 3.73 -9.17
CA PHE A 161 -5.88 3.82 -7.70
C PHE A 161 -4.71 4.63 -7.13
N ALA A 162 -3.60 4.79 -7.89
CA ALA A 162 -2.40 5.47 -7.39
C ALA A 162 -2.62 6.96 -7.10
N ASP A 163 -3.55 7.60 -7.81
CA ASP A 163 -3.76 9.04 -7.72
C ASP A 163 -5.01 9.42 -6.88
N ARG A 164 -5.65 8.48 -6.15
CA ARG A 164 -6.86 8.74 -5.34
C ARG A 164 -6.57 9.64 -4.13
N ILE A 165 -7.34 10.71 -3.96
CA ILE A 165 -7.26 11.57 -2.78
C ILE A 165 -8.19 10.98 -1.72
N LEU A 166 -7.63 10.52 -0.60
CA LEU A 166 -8.37 9.94 0.51
C LEU A 166 -8.83 10.99 1.52
N ARG A 167 -7.97 11.97 1.82
CA ARG A 167 -8.23 12.99 2.82
C ARG A 167 -7.51 14.29 2.45
N ILE A 168 -8.14 15.41 2.77
CA ILE A 168 -7.55 16.75 2.67
C ILE A 168 -7.61 17.33 4.07
N GLU A 169 -6.46 17.74 4.59
CA GLU A 169 -6.33 18.32 5.92
C GLU A 169 -5.54 19.61 5.86
N MET A 170 -5.97 20.56 6.67
CA MET A 170 -5.16 21.72 6.97
C MET A 170 -4.18 21.38 8.09
N PHE A 171 -2.99 21.98 8.00
CA PHE A 171 -1.98 21.88 9.04
C PHE A 171 -1.38 23.27 9.30
N SER A 172 -0.83 23.43 10.49
CA SER A 172 -0.17 24.64 10.94
C SER A 172 1.24 24.35 11.46
N PHE A 173 2.11 25.36 11.36
CA PHE A 173 3.43 25.41 12.00
C PHE A 173 3.42 26.23 13.30
N LYS A 174 2.25 26.71 13.73
CA LYS A 174 2.09 27.32 15.04
C LYS A 174 2.56 26.35 16.12
N ASP A 175 3.25 26.90 17.11
CA ASP A 175 3.87 26.14 18.20
C ASP A 175 4.92 25.11 17.72
N THR A 176 5.51 25.32 16.54
CA THR A 176 6.72 24.58 16.09
C THR A 176 7.90 25.54 15.95
N MET A 177 9.09 25.07 16.35
CA MET A 177 10.32 25.82 16.19
C MET A 177 10.71 25.84 14.71
N PHE A 178 10.83 27.05 14.14
CA PHE A 178 11.40 27.20 12.81
C PHE A 178 12.90 26.94 12.85
N VAL A 179 13.35 25.92 12.12
CA VAL A 179 14.77 25.60 11.93
C VAL A 179 15.07 25.63 10.43
N ASN A 180 15.96 26.52 10.00
CA ASN A 180 16.32 26.62 8.60
C ASN A 180 17.17 25.41 8.16
N PRO A 181 17.21 25.09 6.85
CA PRO A 181 17.97 23.96 6.33
C PRO A 181 19.47 24.00 6.69
N ASP A 182 20.07 25.19 6.69
CA ASP A 182 21.48 25.36 7.04
C ASP A 182 21.75 24.96 8.50
N THR A 183 20.86 25.31 9.43
CA THR A 183 20.98 24.88 10.84
C THR A 183 20.74 23.39 10.99
N LEU A 184 19.76 22.81 10.29
CA LEU A 184 19.53 21.35 10.30
C LEU A 184 20.78 20.60 9.82
N SER A 185 21.45 21.11 8.79
CA SER A 185 22.69 20.54 8.26
C SER A 185 23.88 20.74 9.22
N ALA A 186 24.04 21.95 9.78
CA ALA A 186 25.13 22.28 10.69
C ALA A 186 25.05 21.50 12.01
N LEU A 187 23.85 21.25 12.51
CA LEU A 187 23.59 20.41 13.68
C LEU A 187 23.51 18.91 13.32
N GLN A 188 23.66 18.56 12.04
CA GLN A 188 23.58 17.20 11.53
C GLN A 188 22.30 16.47 11.97
N ILE A 189 21.16 17.19 12.05
CA ILE A 189 19.90 16.62 12.53
C ILE A 189 19.45 15.50 11.59
N ILE A 190 19.51 15.74 10.28
CA ILE A 190 19.26 14.75 9.24
C ILE A 190 20.33 14.92 8.15
N GLN A 191 21.01 13.83 7.81
CA GLN A 191 21.91 13.78 6.67
C GLN A 191 21.63 12.53 5.84
N PRO A 192 21.10 12.67 4.61
CA PRO A 192 21.04 11.54 3.69
C PRO A 192 22.47 11.22 3.24
N GLU A 193 22.98 10.04 3.58
CA GLU A 193 24.28 9.59 3.08
C GLU A 193 24.15 9.21 1.61
N SER A 194 24.96 9.83 0.77
CA SER A 194 25.07 9.46 -0.65
C SER A 194 25.87 8.17 -0.73
N HIS A 195 25.22 7.07 -1.13
CA HIS A 195 25.92 5.80 -1.34
C HIS A 195 27.10 5.98 -2.34
N PRO A 196 28.31 5.48 -2.06
CA PRO A 196 29.49 5.70 -2.91
C PRO A 196 29.36 5.11 -4.33
N ASN A 197 28.53 4.08 -4.50
CA ASN A 197 28.13 3.61 -5.83
C ASN A 197 26.93 4.42 -6.36
N ILE A 198 27.26 5.36 -7.23
CA ILE A 198 26.39 6.33 -7.92
C ILE A 198 25.28 5.65 -8.74
N PHE A 199 25.53 4.45 -9.29
CA PHE A 199 24.55 3.70 -10.10
C PHE A 199 23.34 3.11 -9.34
N LYS A 200 23.32 3.16 -8.00
CA LYS A 200 22.20 2.67 -7.17
C LYS A 200 21.28 3.79 -6.64
N GLN A 201 21.38 5.00 -7.18
CA GLN A 201 20.55 6.15 -6.83
C GLN A 201 19.46 6.41 -7.89
N GLY A 202 18.76 5.37 -8.33
CA GLY A 202 17.63 5.50 -9.24
C GLY A 202 16.32 5.84 -8.50
N PRO A 203 15.33 6.46 -9.18
CA PRO A 203 14.02 6.69 -8.61
C PRO A 203 13.35 5.33 -8.32
N GLY A 204 13.10 5.04 -7.05
CA GLY A 204 12.54 3.77 -6.60
C GLY A 204 13.54 2.79 -5.96
N THR A 205 14.84 3.11 -5.92
CA THR A 205 15.81 2.34 -5.13
C THR A 205 16.20 3.09 -3.87
N SER A 206 16.15 2.40 -2.72
CA SER A 206 16.51 2.84 -1.37
C SER A 206 18.03 3.12 -1.23
N GLY A 207 18.54 4.03 -2.05
CA GLY A 207 19.97 4.35 -2.19
C GLY A 207 20.50 5.34 -1.16
N SER A 208 19.65 6.02 -0.39
CA SER A 208 20.07 6.83 0.76
C SER A 208 19.82 6.03 2.04
N LYS A 209 20.84 5.32 2.53
CA LYS A 209 20.85 5.02 3.96
C LYS A 209 21.06 6.34 4.69
N GLU A 210 20.37 6.51 5.80
CA GLU A 210 20.65 7.64 6.66
C GLU A 210 22.10 7.54 7.17
N GLY A 211 22.84 8.64 7.08
CA GLY A 211 24.22 8.68 7.52
C GLY A 211 24.38 8.85 9.02
N LEU A 212 25.57 9.20 9.48
CA LEU A 212 25.83 9.60 10.86
C LEU A 212 25.18 10.96 11.18
N SER A 213 23.86 10.97 11.37
CA SER A 213 23.04 12.11 11.79
C SER A 213 22.48 11.89 13.20
N VAL A 214 21.97 12.94 13.84
CA VAL A 214 21.25 12.82 15.12
C VAL A 214 20.03 11.92 14.94
N PHE A 215 19.21 12.11 13.91
CA PHE A 215 18.06 11.23 13.64
C PHE A 215 18.51 9.76 13.42
N GLY A 216 19.64 9.52 12.75
CA GLY A 216 20.20 8.19 12.51
C GLY A 216 20.57 7.45 13.79
N LEU A 217 20.98 8.16 14.85
CA LEU A 217 21.21 7.57 16.18
C LEU A 217 19.92 6.99 16.79
N PHE A 218 18.76 7.61 16.54
CA PHE A 218 17.48 7.22 17.14
C PHE A 218 16.61 6.36 16.22
N GLN A 219 16.73 6.49 14.90
CA GLN A 219 15.84 5.84 13.91
C GLN A 219 15.84 4.30 14.04
N HIS A 220 16.96 3.70 14.44
CA HIS A 220 17.05 2.25 14.59
C HIS A 220 16.26 1.70 15.79
N HIS A 221 15.91 2.56 16.75
CA HIS A 221 15.11 2.20 17.92
C HIS A 221 13.60 2.19 17.62
N ALA A 222 13.13 3.06 16.73
CA ALA A 222 11.79 2.97 16.16
C ALA A 222 11.70 1.76 15.22
N ARG A 223 10.77 0.84 15.50
CA ARG A 223 10.67 -0.46 14.83
C ARG A 223 9.73 -0.44 13.63
N THR A 224 8.71 0.41 13.68
CA THR A 224 7.67 0.55 12.67
C THR A 224 8.03 1.61 11.62
N PRO A 225 7.59 1.46 10.36
CA PRO A 225 7.76 2.50 9.34
C PRO A 225 7.09 3.84 9.73
N GLN A 226 5.89 3.77 10.30
CA GLN A 226 5.14 4.93 10.74
C GLN A 226 5.78 5.62 11.96
N GLY A 227 6.37 4.87 12.89
CA GLY A 227 7.11 5.41 14.03
C GLY A 227 8.37 6.13 13.59
N LYS A 228 9.13 5.57 12.63
CA LYS A 228 10.27 6.25 12.02
C LYS A 228 9.88 7.55 11.31
N ALA A 229 8.80 7.52 10.53
CA ALA A 229 8.29 8.71 9.86
C ALA A 229 7.88 9.78 10.87
N ARG A 230 7.20 9.40 11.96
CA ARG A 230 6.77 10.32 13.00
C ARG A 230 7.95 10.87 13.82
N LEU A 231 8.91 10.03 14.16
CA LEU A 231 10.15 10.43 14.82
C LEU A 231 10.92 11.44 13.96
N ARG A 232 11.06 11.17 12.66
CA ARG A 232 11.66 12.10 11.70
C ARG A 232 10.96 13.48 11.74
N THR A 233 9.63 13.50 11.72
CA THR A 233 8.85 14.73 11.84
C THR A 233 9.14 15.47 13.15
N MET A 234 9.30 14.76 14.28
CA MET A 234 9.65 15.40 15.55
C MET A 234 11.03 16.07 15.53
N PHE A 235 12.01 15.47 14.84
CA PHE A 235 13.34 16.06 14.66
C PHE A 235 13.31 17.30 13.74
N LEU A 236 12.45 17.31 12.72
CA LEU A 236 12.31 18.43 11.78
C LEU A 236 11.40 19.55 12.27
N ARG A 237 10.46 19.23 13.17
CA ARG A 237 9.48 20.16 13.73
C ARG A 237 9.46 20.07 15.27
N PRO A 238 10.50 20.59 15.97
CA PRO A 238 10.49 20.62 17.43
C PRO A 238 9.28 21.41 17.95
N SER A 239 8.55 20.84 18.92
CA SER A 239 7.38 21.48 19.52
C SER A 239 7.79 22.62 20.46
N LEU A 240 7.01 23.69 20.48
CA LEU A 240 7.07 24.79 21.46
C LEU A 240 5.93 24.71 22.49
N ASP A 241 4.93 23.85 22.25
CA ASP A 241 3.87 23.60 23.22
C ASP A 241 4.40 22.79 24.41
N LEU A 242 4.36 23.40 25.60
CA LEU A 242 4.80 22.82 26.85
C LEU A 242 4.01 21.56 27.21
N ASN A 243 2.71 21.48 26.87
CA ASN A 243 1.90 20.31 27.18
C ASN A 243 2.39 19.08 26.40
N VAL A 244 2.63 19.26 25.09
CA VAL A 244 3.16 18.19 24.22
C VAL A 244 4.56 17.76 24.66
N ILE A 245 5.41 18.69 25.07
CA ILE A 245 6.76 18.38 25.59
C ILE A 245 6.66 17.56 26.87
N ASN A 246 5.85 18.02 27.83
CA ASN A 246 5.70 17.34 29.12
C ASN A 246 5.05 15.95 28.96
N GLU A 247 4.02 15.81 28.13
CA GLU A 247 3.39 14.51 27.85
C GLU A 247 4.41 13.48 27.32
N ARG A 248 5.30 13.90 26.40
CA ARG A 248 6.38 13.06 25.88
C ARG A 248 7.40 12.71 26.95
N LEU A 249 7.85 13.69 27.73
CA LEU A 249 8.83 13.48 28.80
C LEU A 249 8.28 12.59 29.91
N ASP A 250 7.01 12.74 30.28
CA ASP A 250 6.34 11.90 31.27
C ASP A 250 6.26 10.45 30.78
N PHE A 251 5.89 10.25 29.52
CA PHE A 251 5.87 8.92 28.92
C PHE A 251 7.24 8.24 28.96
N VAL A 252 8.28 8.92 28.46
CA VAL A 252 9.67 8.41 28.50
C VAL A 252 10.12 8.17 29.94
N GLY A 253 9.80 9.08 30.85
CA GLY A 253 10.14 8.99 32.28
C GLY A 253 9.49 7.81 32.99
N VAL A 254 8.34 7.32 32.52
CA VAL A 254 7.71 6.08 33.01
C VAL A 254 8.35 4.84 32.39
N LEU A 255 8.60 4.83 31.09
CA LEU A 255 9.12 3.65 30.39
C LEU A 255 10.59 3.34 30.73
N VAL A 256 11.40 4.36 31.05
CA VAL A 256 12.81 4.19 31.43
C VAL A 256 12.98 3.62 32.84
N ARG A 257 11.92 3.57 33.66
CA ARG A 257 11.99 3.03 35.03
C ARG A 257 12.46 1.57 35.03
N PRO A 258 13.32 1.14 35.97
CA PRO A 258 13.78 -0.24 36.05
C PRO A 258 12.66 -1.29 36.09
N SER A 259 11.52 -0.94 36.68
CA SER A 259 10.34 -1.80 36.78
C SER A 259 9.63 -2.05 35.45
N ASN A 260 9.88 -1.22 34.42
CA ASN A 260 9.22 -1.28 33.12
C ASN A 260 10.14 -1.76 31.99
N ILE A 261 11.42 -2.06 32.26
CA ILE A 261 12.41 -2.46 31.24
C ILE A 261 11.94 -3.68 30.45
N GLU A 262 11.45 -4.72 31.12
CA GLU A 262 10.97 -5.95 30.46
C GLU A 262 9.74 -5.69 29.59
N VAL A 263 8.84 -4.82 30.05
CA VAL A 263 7.64 -4.41 29.30
C VAL A 263 8.04 -3.60 28.06
N ALA A 264 8.97 -2.66 28.19
CA ALA A 264 9.50 -1.87 27.08
C ALA A 264 10.19 -2.75 26.01
N GLN A 265 10.96 -3.76 26.44
CA GLN A 265 11.57 -4.73 25.52
C GLN A 265 10.51 -5.53 24.77
N ARG A 266 9.46 -6.00 25.47
CA ARG A 266 8.35 -6.73 24.85
C ARG A 266 7.58 -5.86 23.86
N LEU A 267 7.33 -4.60 24.19
CA LEU A 267 6.71 -3.63 23.28
C LEU A 267 7.54 -3.46 22.01
N SER A 268 8.86 -3.22 22.14
CA SER A 268 9.75 -3.08 20.99
C SER A 268 9.76 -4.32 20.10
N GLN A 269 9.76 -5.52 20.70
CA GLN A 269 9.70 -6.78 19.95
C GLN A 269 8.39 -6.92 19.16
N SER A 270 7.24 -6.67 19.79
CA SER A 270 5.94 -6.73 19.12
C SER A 270 5.83 -5.70 17.99
N LEU A 271 6.30 -4.47 18.21
CA LEU A 271 6.27 -3.39 17.20
C LEU A 271 7.10 -3.70 15.95
N THR A 272 8.12 -4.56 16.05
CA THR A 272 8.96 -4.94 14.89
C THR A 272 8.17 -5.61 13.76
N LYS A 273 7.03 -6.22 14.08
CA LYS A 273 6.17 -6.91 13.12
C LYS A 273 4.95 -6.10 12.72
N VAL A 274 4.74 -4.94 13.32
CA VAL A 274 3.62 -4.05 13.00
C VAL A 274 3.93 -3.29 11.70
N LYS A 275 3.17 -3.60 10.65
CA LYS A 275 3.22 -2.91 9.35
C LYS A 275 2.38 -1.63 9.37
N ASN A 276 2.60 -0.75 8.40
CA ASN A 276 1.77 0.43 8.20
C ASN A 276 0.47 0.03 7.47
N MET A 277 -0.68 0.15 8.15
CA MET A 277 -1.96 -0.28 7.60
C MET A 277 -2.45 0.59 6.44
N ARG A 278 -2.04 1.87 6.31
CA ARG A 278 -2.39 2.68 5.12
C ARG A 278 -1.85 2.08 3.84
N ASN A 279 -0.65 1.50 3.88
CA ASN A 279 -0.06 0.85 2.72
C ASN A 279 -0.80 -0.44 2.40
N ILE A 280 -1.17 -1.21 3.42
CA ILE A 280 -1.89 -2.49 3.27
C ILE A 280 -3.31 -2.25 2.74
N THR A 281 -4.05 -1.26 3.27
CA THR A 281 -5.40 -0.94 2.78
C THR A 281 -5.35 -0.34 1.38
N ALA A 282 -4.34 0.48 1.05
CA ALA A 282 -4.12 0.94 -0.31
C ALA A 282 -3.86 -0.22 -1.29
N LEU A 283 -3.13 -1.26 -0.88
CA LEU A 283 -2.94 -2.48 -1.68
C LEU A 283 -4.24 -3.29 -1.80
N LEU A 284 -5.06 -3.36 -0.75
CA LEU A 284 -6.38 -3.99 -0.81
C LEU A 284 -7.31 -3.28 -1.80
N HIS A 285 -7.32 -1.94 -1.80
CA HIS A 285 -8.09 -1.13 -2.78
C HIS A 285 -7.62 -1.36 -4.22
N LYS A 286 -6.33 -1.64 -4.44
CA LYS A 286 -5.77 -1.97 -5.77
C LYS A 286 -6.13 -3.39 -6.25
N GLY A 287 -6.62 -4.24 -5.35
CA GLY A 287 -6.71 -5.68 -5.57
C GLY A 287 -5.37 -6.37 -5.31
N VAL A 288 -5.43 -7.56 -4.69
CA VAL A 288 -4.26 -8.41 -4.47
C VAL A 288 -3.95 -9.11 -5.81
N VAL A 289 -3.33 -8.40 -6.75
CA VAL A 289 -3.01 -8.96 -8.07
C VAL A 289 -1.91 -10.00 -7.90
N SER A 290 -2.22 -11.24 -8.26
CA SER A 290 -1.36 -12.41 -8.14
C SER A 290 -0.13 -12.42 -9.07
N GLY A 291 0.09 -11.34 -9.83
CA GLY A 291 1.04 -11.29 -10.96
C GLY A 291 2.40 -10.67 -10.66
N SER A 292 2.68 -10.17 -9.46
CA SER A 292 4.04 -9.71 -9.14
C SER A 292 4.95 -10.92 -8.91
N HIS A 293 5.61 -11.37 -9.98
CA HIS A 293 6.57 -12.48 -10.06
C HIS A 293 7.86 -12.30 -9.21
N THR A 294 7.80 -11.57 -8.12
CA THR A 294 8.89 -11.53 -7.14
C THR A 294 8.66 -12.63 -6.11
N GLN A 295 9.43 -13.72 -6.21
CA GLN A 295 9.35 -14.96 -5.40
C GLN A 295 9.36 -14.77 -3.85
N GLY A 296 9.47 -13.55 -3.33
CA GLY A 296 9.41 -13.22 -1.90
C GLY A 296 8.13 -12.50 -1.44
N SER A 297 7.22 -12.11 -2.34
CA SER A 297 6.11 -11.20 -2.02
C SER A 297 5.01 -11.84 -1.16
N PHE A 298 4.75 -13.14 -1.28
CA PHE A 298 3.63 -13.79 -0.57
C PHE A 298 3.93 -14.21 0.87
N LYS A 299 5.20 -14.49 1.24
CA LYS A 299 5.61 -14.66 2.65
C LYS A 299 5.43 -13.38 3.48
N SER A 300 5.35 -12.24 2.81
CA SER A 300 5.01 -10.92 3.37
C SER A 300 3.81 -10.34 2.62
N GLY A 301 2.86 -11.19 2.22
CA GLY A 301 1.68 -10.78 1.46
C GLY A 301 0.75 -9.85 2.27
N VAL A 302 -0.21 -9.23 1.58
CA VAL A 302 -1.21 -8.33 2.19
C VAL A 302 -1.96 -9.02 3.33
N TRP A 303 -2.44 -10.24 3.10
CA TRP A 303 -3.18 -11.04 4.09
C TRP A 303 -2.33 -11.47 5.27
N ALA A 304 -1.09 -11.93 5.02
CA ALA A 304 -0.14 -12.29 6.07
C ALA A 304 0.20 -11.07 6.94
N SER A 305 0.46 -9.92 6.31
CA SER A 305 0.78 -8.66 7.00
C SER A 305 -0.38 -8.17 7.86
N LEU A 306 -1.63 -8.35 7.41
CA LEU A 306 -2.83 -7.99 8.16
C LEU A 306 -3.03 -8.90 9.38
N LEU A 307 -2.79 -10.20 9.23
CA LEU A 307 -2.84 -11.16 10.33
C LEU A 307 -1.73 -10.92 11.36
N GLU A 308 -0.49 -10.70 10.91
CA GLU A 308 0.63 -10.29 11.76
C GLU A 308 0.29 -9.00 12.52
N PHE A 309 -0.27 -7.99 11.85
CA PHE A 309 -0.71 -6.75 12.48
C PHE A 309 -1.75 -6.99 13.58
N CYS A 310 -2.78 -7.81 13.32
CA CYS A 310 -3.82 -8.10 14.31
C CYS A 310 -3.23 -8.82 15.54
N TYR A 311 -2.37 -9.82 15.31
CA TYR A 311 -1.73 -10.57 16.39
C TYR A 311 -0.82 -9.67 17.24
N HIS A 312 0.13 -8.96 16.60
CA HIS A 312 1.08 -8.13 17.32
C HIS A 312 0.44 -6.86 17.90
N GLY A 313 -0.61 -6.32 17.28
CA GLY A 313 -1.41 -5.23 17.84
C GLY A 313 -2.07 -5.62 19.17
N ILE A 314 -2.60 -6.85 19.26
CA ILE A 314 -3.14 -7.37 20.53
C ILE A 314 -2.04 -7.49 21.59
N ASP A 315 -0.84 -7.94 21.21
CA ASP A 315 0.28 -8.07 22.16
C ASP A 315 0.83 -6.71 22.61
N VAL A 316 0.85 -5.70 21.73
CA VAL A 316 1.14 -4.30 22.11
C VAL A 316 0.10 -3.80 23.10
N ALA A 317 -1.19 -4.03 22.86
CA ALA A 317 -2.26 -3.60 23.76
C ALA A 317 -2.13 -4.23 25.16
N LYS A 318 -1.80 -5.52 25.25
CA LYS A 318 -1.54 -6.20 26.53
C LYS A 318 -0.30 -5.63 27.21
N ALA A 319 0.80 -5.48 26.48
CA ALA A 319 2.04 -4.99 27.06
C ALA A 319 1.90 -3.55 27.58
N ILE A 320 1.10 -2.70 26.93
CA ILE A 320 0.77 -1.36 27.45
C ILE A 320 0.02 -1.41 28.77
N GLN A 321 -0.89 -2.37 28.96
CA GLN A 321 -1.62 -2.54 30.23
C GLN A 321 -0.71 -2.99 31.38
N ASP A 322 0.41 -3.66 31.06
CA ASP A 322 1.40 -4.10 32.05
C ASP A 322 2.37 -2.98 32.49
N VAL A 323 2.31 -1.79 31.87
CA VAL A 323 3.21 -0.67 32.21
C VAL A 323 2.85 -0.10 33.58
N LEU A 324 3.77 -0.24 34.55
CA LEU A 324 3.58 0.30 35.89
C LEU A 324 3.63 1.83 35.86
N GLY A 325 2.54 2.46 36.29
CA GLY A 325 2.33 3.90 36.18
C GLY A 325 1.80 4.37 34.82
N GLY A 326 1.43 3.43 33.93
CA GLY A 326 0.84 3.73 32.63
C GLY A 326 -0.55 4.35 32.69
N ASP A 327 -1.30 4.17 33.78
CA ASP A 327 -2.67 4.69 33.96
C ASP A 327 -2.77 6.21 33.87
N HIS A 328 -1.68 6.91 34.19
CA HIS A 328 -1.62 8.38 34.14
C HIS A 328 -1.19 8.91 32.76
N LEU A 329 -0.82 8.04 31.83
CA LEU A 329 -0.33 8.43 30.51
C LEU A 329 -1.49 8.41 29.48
N PRO A 330 -1.85 9.57 28.90
CA PRO A 330 -2.92 9.64 27.89
C PRO A 330 -2.67 8.73 26.69
N LEU A 331 -1.40 8.59 26.28
CA LEU A 331 -1.01 7.73 25.16
C LEU A 331 -1.33 6.25 25.44
N CYS A 332 -1.09 5.74 26.64
CA CYS A 332 -1.41 4.35 26.99
C CYS A 332 -2.91 4.07 26.87
N ALA A 333 -3.76 4.99 27.34
CA ALA A 333 -5.21 4.89 27.21
C ALA A 333 -5.67 4.93 25.74
N ARG A 334 -5.06 5.81 24.92
CA ARG A 334 -5.33 5.89 23.48
C ARG A 334 -4.92 4.61 22.75
N VAL A 335 -3.73 4.07 23.04
CA VAL A 335 -3.25 2.80 22.46
C VAL A 335 -4.17 1.65 22.83
N ALA A 336 -4.55 1.52 24.10
CA ALA A 336 -5.46 0.47 24.55
C ALA A 336 -6.85 0.56 23.89
N LYS A 337 -7.34 1.77 23.62
CA LYS A 337 -8.60 2.00 22.91
C LYS A 337 -8.51 1.69 21.42
N ALA A 338 -7.46 2.16 20.75
CA ALA A 338 -7.26 1.97 19.31
C ALA A 338 -6.96 0.50 18.96
N LEU A 339 -6.19 -0.19 19.80
CA LEU A 339 -5.88 -1.62 19.66
C LEU A 339 -6.90 -2.49 20.42
N SER A 340 -8.18 -2.29 20.11
CA SER A 340 -9.27 -3.07 20.70
C SER A 340 -9.13 -4.55 20.35
N LYS A 341 -8.82 -5.37 21.36
CA LYS A 341 -8.67 -6.83 21.24
C LYS A 341 -9.84 -7.50 20.50
N PRO A 342 -11.13 -7.28 20.82
CA PRO A 342 -12.22 -7.96 20.13
C PRO A 342 -12.29 -7.62 18.64
N GLU A 343 -12.02 -6.36 18.26
CA GLU A 343 -12.04 -5.96 16.85
C GLU A 343 -10.87 -6.56 16.06
N LEU A 344 -9.65 -6.50 16.61
CA LEU A 344 -8.47 -7.12 15.98
C LEU A 344 -8.62 -8.64 15.87
N GLN A 345 -9.20 -9.30 16.87
CA GLN A 345 -9.52 -10.73 16.79
C GLN A 345 -10.55 -11.01 15.71
N ARG A 346 -11.62 -10.21 15.60
CA ARG A 346 -12.65 -10.38 14.58
C ARG A 346 -12.09 -10.21 13.16
N ILE A 347 -11.23 -9.20 12.93
CA ILE A 347 -10.56 -9.00 11.64
C ILE A 347 -9.61 -10.17 11.35
N GLY A 348 -8.81 -10.57 12.35
CA GLY A 348 -7.88 -11.69 12.22
C GLY A 348 -8.59 -13.01 11.89
N SER A 349 -9.66 -13.34 12.60
CA SER A 349 -10.46 -14.54 12.34
C SER A 349 -11.06 -14.53 10.95
N MET A 350 -11.64 -13.39 10.52
CA MET A 350 -12.22 -13.26 9.18
C MET A 350 -11.22 -13.60 8.07
N VAL A 351 -9.98 -13.11 8.18
CA VAL A 351 -8.93 -13.41 7.19
C VAL A 351 -8.44 -14.85 7.32
N HIS A 352 -8.23 -15.33 8.55
CA HIS A 352 -7.70 -16.67 8.80
C HIS A 352 -8.67 -17.80 8.41
N GLU A 353 -9.98 -17.57 8.53
CA GLU A 353 -11.02 -18.54 8.16
C GLU A 353 -11.14 -18.67 6.63
N VAL A 354 -10.89 -17.58 5.89
CA VAL A 354 -11.06 -17.53 4.44
C VAL A 354 -9.78 -17.85 3.69
N VAL A 355 -8.63 -17.30 4.09
CA VAL A 355 -7.37 -17.40 3.33
C VAL A 355 -6.47 -18.50 3.89
N ASP A 356 -6.07 -19.41 3.01
CA ASP A 356 -5.02 -20.39 3.31
C ASP A 356 -3.64 -19.77 2.99
N LEU A 357 -2.99 -19.23 4.03
CA LEU A 357 -1.66 -18.61 3.88
C LEU A 357 -0.58 -19.59 3.43
N GLU A 358 -0.62 -20.85 3.85
CA GLU A 358 0.42 -21.82 3.52
C GLU A 358 0.36 -22.15 2.04
N SER A 359 -0.83 -22.55 1.56
CA SER A 359 -1.08 -22.80 0.14
C SER A 359 -0.87 -21.54 -0.71
N SER A 360 -1.18 -20.35 -0.17
CA SER A 360 -0.97 -19.09 -0.88
C SER A 360 0.51 -18.78 -1.13
N VAL A 361 1.39 -19.14 -0.17
CA VAL A 361 2.83 -18.99 -0.32
C VAL A 361 3.37 -19.97 -1.36
N GLU A 362 2.90 -21.22 -1.34
CA GLU A 362 3.33 -22.27 -2.27
C GLU A 362 2.90 -22.00 -3.71
N GLN A 363 1.65 -21.57 -3.91
CA GLN A 363 1.08 -21.32 -5.23
C GLN A 363 1.31 -19.89 -5.73
N HIS A 364 1.96 -19.03 -4.93
CA HIS A 364 2.24 -17.62 -5.24
C HIS A 364 0.98 -16.84 -5.67
N ARG A 365 -0.13 -17.12 -4.99
CA ARG A 365 -1.45 -16.52 -5.24
C ARG A 365 -2.30 -16.56 -3.99
N THR A 366 -3.37 -15.76 -3.91
CA THR A 366 -4.33 -15.94 -2.81
C THR A 366 -5.09 -17.24 -3.04
N VAL A 367 -5.01 -18.16 -2.08
CA VAL A 367 -5.74 -19.44 -2.09
C VAL A 367 -6.79 -19.40 -0.98
N ILE A 368 -8.03 -19.75 -1.33
CA ILE A 368 -9.13 -19.81 -0.39
C ILE A 368 -9.14 -21.18 0.31
N ARG A 369 -9.35 -21.17 1.63
CA ARG A 369 -9.40 -22.38 2.45
C ARG A 369 -10.62 -23.24 2.09
N ARG A 370 -10.47 -24.56 2.23
CA ARG A 370 -11.58 -25.52 2.07
C ARG A 370 -12.65 -25.31 3.15
N GLY A 371 -13.92 -25.47 2.79
CA GLY A 371 -15.08 -25.25 3.66
C GLY A 371 -15.63 -23.83 3.67
N VAL A 372 -15.03 -22.91 2.92
CA VAL A 372 -15.52 -21.53 2.73
C VAL A 372 -16.63 -21.49 1.69
N ASP A 373 -16.43 -22.16 0.55
CA ASP A 373 -17.41 -22.27 -0.52
C ASP A 373 -17.48 -23.73 -1.01
N GLN A 374 -18.68 -24.30 -0.96
CA GLN A 374 -18.91 -25.71 -1.28
C GLN A 374 -18.70 -26.00 -2.77
N HIS A 375 -19.00 -25.03 -3.64
CA HIS A 375 -18.84 -25.17 -5.07
C HIS A 375 -17.36 -25.17 -5.46
N LEU A 376 -16.56 -24.25 -4.91
CA LEU A 376 -15.12 -24.22 -5.04
C LEU A 376 -14.46 -25.52 -4.55
N ASP A 377 -14.92 -26.04 -3.41
CA ASP A 377 -14.42 -27.31 -2.88
C ASP A 377 -14.67 -28.48 -3.84
N GLN A 378 -15.87 -28.55 -4.44
CA GLN A 378 -16.19 -29.57 -5.44
C GLN A 378 -15.27 -29.47 -6.66
N ILE A 379 -15.04 -28.26 -7.17
CA ILE A 379 -14.15 -28.06 -8.34
C ILE A 379 -12.71 -28.42 -7.98
N LYS A 380 -12.23 -28.03 -6.78
CA LYS A 380 -10.91 -28.43 -6.26
C LYS A 380 -10.77 -29.94 -6.13
N ASP A 381 -11.80 -30.64 -5.65
CA ASP A 381 -11.79 -32.10 -5.55
C ASP A 381 -11.70 -32.78 -6.93
N HIS A 382 -12.43 -32.26 -7.92
CA HIS A 382 -12.32 -32.74 -9.30
C HIS A 382 -10.92 -32.48 -9.86
N TYR A 383 -10.36 -31.29 -9.63
CA TYR A 383 -9.02 -30.92 -10.08
C TYR A 383 -7.93 -31.76 -9.42
N ASP A 384 -7.98 -31.98 -8.11
CA ASP A 384 -7.03 -32.83 -7.37
C ASP A 384 -7.12 -34.30 -7.85
N GLY A 385 -8.31 -34.75 -8.26
CA GLY A 385 -8.55 -36.07 -8.85
C GLY A 385 -7.93 -36.28 -10.24
N ILE A 386 -7.62 -35.20 -10.98
CA ILE A 386 -7.04 -35.28 -12.33
C ILE A 386 -5.73 -36.04 -12.33
N GLY A 387 -4.86 -35.84 -11.34
CA GLY A 387 -3.55 -36.54 -11.30
C GLY A 387 -3.67 -38.06 -11.32
N ASN A 388 -4.64 -38.61 -10.60
CA ASN A 388 -4.92 -40.05 -10.57
C ASN A 388 -5.49 -40.52 -11.92
N LEU A 389 -6.40 -39.74 -12.51
CA LEU A 389 -6.96 -40.01 -13.83
C LEU A 389 -5.88 -40.02 -14.92
N LEU A 390 -4.97 -39.04 -14.92
CA LEU A 390 -3.87 -38.97 -15.88
C LEU A 390 -2.91 -40.16 -15.76
N THR A 391 -2.71 -40.67 -14.55
CA THR A 391 -1.91 -41.87 -14.31
C THR A 391 -2.61 -43.12 -14.87
N GLN A 392 -3.91 -43.27 -14.64
CA GLN A 392 -4.69 -44.39 -15.19
C GLN A 392 -4.70 -44.36 -16.72
N ILE A 393 -4.91 -43.18 -17.33
CA ILE A 393 -4.89 -43.03 -18.78
C ILE A 393 -3.49 -43.30 -19.34
N ALA A 394 -2.43 -42.90 -18.63
CA ALA A 394 -1.07 -43.26 -19.01
C ALA A 394 -0.88 -44.79 -19.04
N ASP A 395 -1.36 -45.51 -18.02
CA ASP A 395 -1.27 -46.97 -17.94
C ASP A 395 -2.09 -47.66 -19.04
N GLU A 396 -3.31 -47.18 -19.32
CA GLU A 396 -4.14 -47.68 -20.43
C GLU A 396 -3.44 -47.51 -21.78
N ILE A 397 -2.84 -46.34 -22.02
CA ILE A 397 -2.10 -46.08 -23.24
C ILE A 397 -0.87 -46.98 -23.33
N VAL A 398 -0.15 -47.21 -22.22
CA VAL A 398 1.00 -48.13 -22.19
C VAL A 398 0.58 -49.56 -22.55
N GLN A 399 -0.60 -50.03 -22.15
CA GLN A 399 -1.10 -51.36 -22.51
C GLN A 399 -1.35 -51.53 -24.03
N THR A 400 -1.61 -50.44 -24.75
CA THR A 400 -1.76 -50.49 -26.22
C THR A 400 -0.43 -50.57 -26.96
N MET A 401 0.70 -50.38 -26.27
CA MET A 401 2.02 -50.44 -26.88
C MET A 401 2.52 -51.89 -27.09
N PRO A 402 3.34 -52.14 -28.12
CA PRO A 402 4.00 -53.43 -28.32
C PRO A 402 4.82 -53.87 -27.11
N SER A 403 4.66 -55.13 -26.71
CA SER A 403 5.41 -55.75 -25.61
C SER A 403 6.92 -55.78 -25.92
N GLY A 404 7.72 -55.08 -25.11
CA GLY A 404 9.17 -54.96 -25.26
C GLY A 404 9.71 -53.53 -25.25
N LEU A 405 8.84 -52.52 -25.21
CA LEU A 405 9.20 -51.11 -25.16
C LEU A 405 9.09 -50.58 -23.72
N ASN A 406 10.22 -50.28 -23.09
CA ASN A 406 10.27 -49.77 -21.72
C ASN A 406 10.38 -48.23 -21.73
N TYR A 407 9.35 -47.54 -22.22
CA TYR A 407 9.35 -46.08 -22.32
C TYR A 407 8.62 -45.44 -21.13
N SER A 408 9.18 -44.36 -20.60
CA SER A 408 8.52 -43.50 -19.61
C SER A 408 7.51 -42.57 -20.30
N LEU A 409 6.35 -43.13 -20.66
CA LEU A 409 5.18 -42.34 -21.06
C LEU A 409 4.59 -41.64 -19.84
N ASN A 410 4.16 -40.39 -20.02
CA ASN A 410 3.37 -39.69 -19.01
C ASN A 410 2.30 -38.83 -19.68
N VAL A 411 1.18 -38.62 -19.02
CA VAL A 411 0.15 -37.66 -19.45
C VAL A 411 0.23 -36.44 -18.53
N ILE A 412 0.29 -35.24 -19.12
CA ILE A 412 0.47 -33.99 -18.36
C ILE A 412 -0.52 -32.93 -18.81
N PHE A 413 -0.87 -32.03 -17.90
CA PHE A 413 -1.72 -30.87 -18.16
C PHE A 413 -0.89 -29.58 -18.22
N PHE A 414 -1.15 -28.73 -19.21
CA PHE A 414 -0.63 -27.38 -19.30
C PHE A 414 -1.79 -26.38 -19.34
N PRO A 415 -1.89 -25.39 -18.44
CA PRO A 415 -3.02 -24.46 -18.37
C PRO A 415 -3.41 -23.72 -19.66
N GLN A 416 -2.49 -23.57 -20.63
CA GLN A 416 -2.76 -22.91 -21.92
C GLN A 416 -2.76 -23.85 -23.12
N LEU A 417 -2.25 -25.08 -22.97
CA LEU A 417 -2.13 -26.02 -24.08
C LEU A 417 -3.08 -27.22 -23.89
N GLY A 418 -3.54 -27.49 -22.67
CA GLY A 418 -4.39 -28.62 -22.32
C GLY A 418 -3.60 -29.89 -21.97
N PHE A 419 -4.28 -31.03 -22.02
CA PHE A 419 -3.77 -32.36 -21.74
C PHE A 419 -2.93 -32.91 -22.91
N HIS A 420 -1.81 -33.54 -22.59
CA HIS A 420 -0.85 -34.04 -23.55
C HIS A 420 -0.24 -35.38 -23.14
N ILE A 421 -0.12 -36.27 -24.11
CA ILE A 421 0.67 -37.48 -23.99
C ILE A 421 2.13 -37.13 -24.27
N THR A 422 3.02 -37.52 -23.37
CA THR A 422 4.45 -37.21 -23.48
C THR A 422 5.26 -38.46 -23.72
N ILE A 423 6.04 -38.45 -24.80
CA ILE A 423 6.93 -39.55 -25.16
C ILE A 423 8.39 -39.06 -25.23
N PRO A 424 9.37 -39.81 -24.69
CA PRO A 424 10.78 -39.48 -24.82
C PRO A 424 11.22 -39.35 -26.28
N ARG A 425 12.11 -38.41 -26.57
CA ARG A 425 12.66 -38.19 -27.90
C ARG A 425 13.84 -39.12 -28.17
N LYS A 426 13.95 -39.68 -29.38
CA LYS A 426 15.13 -40.45 -29.80
C LYS A 426 16.28 -39.49 -30.07
N LYS A 427 17.45 -39.74 -29.47
CA LYS A 427 18.64 -38.88 -29.60
C LYS A 427 19.21 -38.81 -31.02
N ASP A 428 18.93 -39.81 -31.85
CA ASP A 428 19.55 -39.95 -33.18
C ASP A 428 18.68 -39.40 -34.32
N THR A 429 17.35 -39.49 -34.21
CA THR A 429 16.42 -39.12 -35.30
C THR A 429 15.58 -37.89 -35.02
N ASN A 430 15.71 -37.27 -33.84
CA ASN A 430 14.91 -36.11 -33.43
C ASN A 430 13.38 -36.35 -33.42
N GLU A 431 12.94 -37.60 -33.57
CA GLU A 431 11.54 -38.04 -33.57
C GLU A 431 11.16 -38.67 -32.22
N ALA A 432 9.86 -38.87 -31.99
CA ALA A 432 9.39 -39.55 -30.79
C ALA A 432 9.86 -41.01 -30.74
N ALA A 433 10.08 -41.54 -29.53
CA ALA A 433 10.42 -42.94 -29.31
C ALA A 433 9.37 -43.89 -29.93
N TRP A 434 8.11 -43.48 -29.87
CA TRP A 434 6.96 -44.17 -30.41
C TRP A 434 5.84 -43.15 -30.68
N SER A 435 4.95 -43.44 -31.62
CA SER A 435 3.74 -42.67 -31.87
C SER A 435 2.69 -43.58 -32.51
N HIS A 436 1.41 -43.31 -32.25
CA HIS A 436 0.30 -43.96 -32.96
C HIS A 436 -0.10 -43.14 -34.20
N ALA A 437 -0.67 -43.79 -35.21
CA ALA A 437 -1.09 -43.12 -36.46
C ALA A 437 -2.17 -42.05 -36.24
N ASP A 438 -3.01 -42.25 -35.23
CA ASP A 438 -4.14 -41.37 -34.90
C ASP A 438 -3.78 -40.24 -33.91
N TRP A 439 -2.49 -40.09 -33.58
CA TRP A 439 -2.02 -39.08 -32.65
C TRP A 439 -1.47 -37.88 -33.39
N GLU A 440 -1.95 -36.71 -33.01
CA GLU A 440 -1.47 -35.44 -33.56
C GLU A 440 -0.33 -34.91 -32.69
N GLN A 441 0.84 -34.69 -33.31
CA GLN A 441 1.96 -34.05 -32.62
C GLN A 441 1.68 -32.55 -32.48
N THR A 442 1.63 -32.03 -31.25
CA THR A 442 1.41 -30.59 -31.00
C THR A 442 2.73 -29.83 -30.92
N PHE A 443 3.66 -30.27 -30.09
CA PHE A 443 4.97 -29.62 -29.94
C PHE A 443 6.04 -30.60 -29.42
N SER A 444 7.29 -30.16 -29.37
CA SER A 444 8.43 -30.93 -28.89
C SER A 444 9.41 -30.07 -28.10
N THR A 445 9.98 -30.63 -27.05
CA THR A 445 11.11 -30.05 -26.30
C THR A 445 12.42 -30.78 -26.66
N ALA A 446 13.54 -30.41 -26.02
CA ALA A 446 14.82 -31.07 -26.25
C ALA A 446 14.74 -32.59 -26.00
N ASP A 447 14.03 -33.01 -24.95
CA ASP A 447 14.02 -34.39 -24.47
C ASP A 447 12.72 -35.15 -24.75
N ARG A 448 11.61 -34.47 -25.08
CA ARG A 448 10.28 -35.09 -25.19
C ARG A 448 9.45 -34.54 -26.33
N VAL A 449 8.53 -35.36 -26.84
CA VAL A 449 7.54 -35.00 -27.87
C VAL A 449 6.14 -35.13 -27.28
N TYR A 450 5.28 -34.17 -27.57
CA TYR A 450 3.95 -34.03 -27.00
C TYR A 450 2.89 -34.28 -28.07
N PHE A 451 1.88 -35.08 -27.72
CA PHE A 451 0.82 -35.52 -28.61
C PHE A 451 -0.56 -35.30 -28.01
N LYS A 452 -1.54 -35.12 -28.89
CA LYS A 452 -2.97 -35.20 -28.57
C LYS A 452 -3.64 -36.31 -29.37
N ASN A 453 -4.44 -37.10 -28.69
CA ASN A 453 -5.39 -38.03 -29.29
C ASN A 453 -6.83 -37.56 -28.97
N GLU A 454 -7.83 -38.27 -29.47
CA GLU A 454 -9.23 -37.91 -29.23
C GLU A 454 -9.60 -37.87 -27.74
N GLN A 455 -9.05 -38.80 -26.95
CA GLN A 455 -9.22 -38.84 -25.51
C GLN A 455 -8.66 -37.58 -24.82
N MET A 456 -7.49 -37.08 -25.24
CA MET A 456 -6.92 -35.84 -24.69
C MET A 456 -7.78 -34.62 -25.06
N ARG A 457 -8.36 -34.57 -26.26
CA ARG A 457 -9.28 -33.48 -26.66
C ARG A 457 -10.58 -33.51 -25.85
N GLN A 458 -11.07 -34.69 -25.51
CA GLN A 458 -12.23 -34.84 -24.64
C GLN A 458 -11.92 -34.38 -23.21
N LEU A 459 -10.74 -34.72 -22.68
CA LEU A 459 -10.30 -34.18 -21.37
C LEU A 459 -10.15 -32.66 -21.39
N ASP A 460 -9.65 -32.09 -22.48
CA ASP A 460 -9.58 -30.63 -22.63
C ASP A 460 -10.97 -29.99 -22.57
N HIS A 461 -11.96 -30.57 -23.24
CA HIS A 461 -13.33 -30.09 -23.24
C HIS A 461 -13.99 -30.20 -21.85
N ASP A 462 -13.78 -31.32 -21.16
CA ASP A 462 -14.49 -31.62 -19.91
C ASP A 462 -13.80 -31.02 -18.67
N LEU A 463 -12.47 -30.90 -18.68
CA LEU A 463 -11.66 -30.57 -17.50
C LEU A 463 -10.70 -29.39 -17.72
N GLY A 464 -10.53 -28.90 -18.95
CA GLY A 464 -9.54 -27.88 -19.29
C GLY A 464 -9.75 -26.55 -18.55
N ASP A 465 -11.01 -26.17 -18.32
CA ASP A 465 -11.37 -24.89 -17.69
C ASP A 465 -11.48 -24.95 -16.16
N LEU A 466 -11.30 -26.12 -15.53
CA LEU A 466 -11.46 -26.26 -14.08
C LEU A 466 -10.51 -25.34 -13.30
N TRP A 467 -9.26 -25.21 -13.75
CA TRP A 467 -8.30 -24.31 -13.12
C TRP A 467 -8.68 -22.83 -13.25
N GLY A 468 -9.22 -22.44 -14.42
CA GLY A 468 -9.75 -21.10 -14.64
C GLY A 468 -10.91 -20.80 -13.70
N ASN A 469 -11.87 -21.72 -13.61
CA ASN A 469 -13.02 -21.60 -12.71
C ASN A 469 -12.60 -21.51 -11.23
N ILE A 470 -11.61 -22.29 -10.79
CA ILE A 470 -11.05 -22.19 -9.43
C ILE A 470 -10.51 -20.77 -9.20
N CYS A 471 -9.70 -20.26 -10.14
CA CYS A 471 -9.12 -18.94 -10.03
C CYS A 471 -10.17 -17.83 -10.00
N ASP A 472 -11.20 -17.91 -10.86
CA ASP A 472 -12.26 -16.91 -10.93
C ASP A 472 -13.08 -16.83 -9.63
N ILE A 473 -13.48 -17.98 -9.08
CA ILE A 473 -14.21 -18.04 -7.81
C ILE A 473 -13.32 -17.55 -6.65
N GLU A 474 -12.03 -17.92 -6.64
CA GLU A 474 -11.11 -17.45 -5.60
C GLU A 474 -10.87 -15.94 -5.68
N ILE A 475 -10.87 -15.35 -6.88
CA ILE A 475 -10.80 -13.89 -7.07
C ILE A 475 -12.06 -13.23 -6.51
N GLU A 476 -13.25 -13.77 -6.81
CA GLU A 476 -14.52 -13.25 -6.30
C GLU A 476 -14.56 -13.26 -4.76
N LEU A 477 -14.28 -14.41 -4.14
CA LEU A 477 -14.26 -14.55 -2.68
C LEU A 477 -13.17 -13.68 -2.04
N THR A 478 -11.99 -13.56 -2.67
CA THR A 478 -10.93 -12.67 -2.20
C THR A 478 -11.37 -11.20 -2.24
N TYR A 479 -12.12 -10.81 -3.27
CA TYR A 479 -12.66 -9.45 -3.39
C TYR A 479 -13.69 -9.16 -2.30
N GLU A 480 -14.62 -10.09 -2.05
CA GLU A 480 -15.61 -9.96 -0.96
C GLU A 480 -14.94 -9.84 0.42
N LEU A 481 -13.89 -10.64 0.66
CA LEU A 481 -13.08 -10.54 1.87
C LEU A 481 -12.40 -9.16 1.97
N ALA A 482 -11.81 -8.68 0.87
CA ALA A 482 -11.17 -7.37 0.84
C ALA A 482 -12.16 -6.25 1.18
N GLN A 483 -13.37 -6.27 0.61
CA GLN A 483 -14.41 -5.29 0.96
C GLN A 483 -14.81 -5.36 2.44
N SER A 484 -14.93 -6.57 2.99
CA SER A 484 -15.27 -6.79 4.40
C SER A 484 -14.20 -6.25 5.35
N VAL A 485 -12.92 -6.35 4.98
CA VAL A 485 -11.80 -5.76 5.73
C VAL A 485 -11.75 -4.25 5.55
N LEU A 486 -11.93 -3.74 4.32
CA LEU A 486 -11.93 -2.31 4.01
C LEU A 486 -13.07 -1.56 4.70
N ALA A 487 -14.19 -2.22 5.00
CA ALA A 487 -15.24 -1.65 5.85
C ALA A 487 -14.74 -1.25 7.26
N LYS A 488 -13.59 -1.79 7.70
CA LYS A 488 -12.92 -1.49 8.97
C LYS A 488 -11.60 -0.72 8.78
N GLU A 489 -11.38 -0.13 7.61
CA GLU A 489 -10.15 0.59 7.25
C GLU A 489 -9.80 1.68 8.26
N GLU A 490 -10.77 2.49 8.71
CA GLU A 490 -10.52 3.57 9.68
C GLU A 490 -9.93 3.04 11.00
N ILE A 491 -10.44 1.91 11.49
CA ILE A 491 -9.97 1.29 12.74
C ILE A 491 -8.53 0.79 12.57
N LEU A 492 -8.23 0.14 11.43
CA LEU A 492 -6.88 -0.35 11.13
C LEU A 492 -5.87 0.80 10.99
N ILE A 493 -6.27 1.90 10.35
CA ILE A 493 -5.43 3.07 10.19
C ILE A 493 -5.20 3.76 11.54
N GLU A 494 -6.24 3.98 12.35
CA GLU A 494 -6.11 4.59 13.68
C GLU A 494 -5.20 3.75 14.59
N ALA A 495 -5.39 2.43 14.59
CA ALA A 495 -4.53 1.49 15.30
C ALA A 495 -3.07 1.58 14.83
N SER A 496 -2.84 1.61 13.52
CA SER A 496 -1.50 1.73 12.93
C SER A 496 -0.82 3.05 13.27
N ASP A 497 -1.54 4.17 13.16
CA ASP A 497 -1.04 5.52 13.46
C ASP A 497 -0.70 5.65 14.95
N THR A 498 -1.52 5.04 15.83
CA THR A 498 -1.29 5.00 17.28
C THR A 498 -0.08 4.12 17.65
N CYS A 499 0.13 2.99 16.97
CA CYS A 499 1.38 2.23 17.11
C CYS A 499 2.60 3.05 16.68
N GLY A 500 2.47 3.85 15.61
CA GLY A 500 3.54 4.75 15.18
C GLY A 500 3.83 5.86 16.18
N GLU A 501 2.81 6.37 16.86
CA GLU A 501 2.98 7.30 17.98
C GLU A 501 3.77 6.68 19.12
N LEU A 502 3.33 5.51 19.57
CA LEU A 502 3.96 4.77 20.64
C LEU A 502 5.43 4.47 20.34
N ASP A 503 5.71 3.98 19.14
CA ASP A 503 7.05 3.60 18.70
C ASP A 503 7.99 4.80 18.43
N SER A 504 7.43 6.01 18.33
CA SER A 504 8.21 7.24 18.16
C SER A 504 8.65 7.89 19.47
N PHE A 505 8.09 7.47 20.61
CA PHE A 505 8.43 7.95 21.94
C PHE A 505 9.43 6.97 22.57
#